data_AF-A0A949LBE3-F1
#
_entry.id   AF-A0A949LBE3-F1
#
_cell.length_a   1.000
_cell.length_b   1.000
_cell.length_c   1.000
_cell.angle_alpha   90.00
_cell.angle_beta   90.00
_cell.angle_gamma   90.00
#
_symmetry.space_group_name_H-M   'P 1'
#
loop_
_entity.id
_entity.type
_entity.pdbx_description
1 polymer ?
#
loop_
_entity_poly.entity_id
_entity_poly.type
_entity_poly.pdbx_seq_one_letter_code
_entity_poly.pdbx_strand_id
1 'polypeptide(L)'
;MQLFVTKSGLRGILQAMILAAALCMPALVNAQDTAPLSTDDLVSLVGRAVVEDAAQADERVRKAQAVYDEVRRGGTPEQQRTANRDLEQAREQCRYAEQKLDTARVEGIARKSGRSPAEIQSMRASGMGWGAIANETGVHPSVNAKGNAKSSGKGKGKSADDTMGTDTGKSKAKGKGKQ
;
A
#
# COMPACT_ATOMS: atom_id res chain seq x y z
N MET A 1 64.45 -27.87 33.36
CA MET A 1 63.99 -29.21 32.91
C MET A 1 62.48 -29.21 33.06
N GLN A 2 61.75 -29.19 31.93
CA GLN A 2 61.01 -30.35 31.39
C GLN A 2 59.84 -30.77 32.31
N LEU A 3 58.65 -31.12 31.86
CA LEU A 3 57.87 -31.00 30.63
C LEU A 3 56.55 -31.76 30.98
N PHE A 4 55.41 -31.30 30.46
CA PHE A 4 54.16 -32.07 30.20
C PHE A 4 53.33 -32.57 31.40
N VAL A 5 52.11 -32.05 31.59
CA VAL A 5 50.84 -32.33 30.87
C VAL A 5 50.26 -33.70 31.20
N THR A 6 49.10 -33.70 31.85
CA THR A 6 47.89 -34.48 31.50
C THR A 6 46.77 -34.02 32.45
N LYS A 7 45.83 -33.19 31.98
CA LYS A 7 44.61 -33.49 31.19
C LYS A 7 43.38 -33.70 32.07
N SER A 8 42.38 -32.87 31.77
CA SER A 8 40.94 -33.15 31.82
C SER A 8 40.22 -32.88 33.14
N GLY A 9 39.36 -31.85 33.13
CA GLY A 9 38.12 -31.96 33.89
C GLY A 9 37.46 -30.67 34.37
N LEU A 10 36.80 -29.96 33.46
CA LEU A 10 35.40 -29.59 33.69
C LEU A 10 35.05 -28.49 34.73
N ARG A 11 35.89 -27.46 34.95
CA ARG A 11 35.50 -26.32 35.83
C ARG A 11 35.92 -24.92 35.32
N GLY A 12 36.13 -24.77 34.02
CA GLY A 12 36.26 -23.45 33.40
C GLY A 12 34.91 -23.00 32.84
N ILE A 13 34.62 -21.70 32.91
CA ILE A 13 33.42 -21.03 32.35
C ILE A 13 32.20 -21.00 33.29
N LEU A 14 32.41 -20.95 34.61
CA LEU A 14 31.41 -20.47 35.57
C LEU A 14 31.74 -19.02 35.99
N GLN A 15 31.95 -18.08 35.05
CA GLN A 15 32.18 -16.67 35.41
C GLN A 15 32.06 -15.62 34.30
N ALA A 16 31.13 -15.77 33.35
CA ALA A 16 30.77 -14.66 32.46
C ALA A 16 29.33 -14.79 32.00
N MET A 17 28.39 -14.18 32.72
CA MET A 17 27.04 -13.80 32.25
C MET A 17 26.33 -13.02 33.37
N ILE A 18 26.96 -11.94 33.87
CA ILE A 18 26.22 -10.80 34.41
C ILE A 18 26.34 -9.73 33.33
N LEU A 19 25.38 -9.66 32.42
CA LEU A 19 25.26 -8.54 31.51
C LEU A 19 23.79 -8.28 31.19
N ALA A 20 23.33 -7.12 31.66
CA ALA A 20 22.16 -6.37 31.21
C ALA A 20 20.77 -7.00 31.42
N ALA A 21 20.29 -6.89 32.66
CA ALA A 21 18.90 -6.52 32.88
C ALA A 21 18.72 -5.06 32.42
N ALA A 22 18.20 -4.83 31.21
CA ALA A 22 17.57 -3.57 30.84
C ALA A 22 16.74 -3.75 29.54
N LEU A 23 15.47 -3.37 29.63
CA LEU A 23 14.65 -2.91 28.50
C LEU A 23 14.25 -3.96 27.45
N CYS A 24 13.33 -4.84 27.82
CA CYS A 24 12.35 -5.33 26.86
C CYS A 24 10.95 -4.97 27.38
N MET A 25 10.69 -3.66 27.47
CA MET A 25 9.30 -3.21 27.39
C MET A 25 8.90 -3.30 25.92
N PRO A 26 7.77 -3.94 25.57
CA PRO A 26 7.20 -3.78 24.25
C PRO A 26 6.91 -2.29 24.11
N ALA A 27 7.54 -1.64 23.14
CA ALA A 27 7.10 -0.34 22.69
C ALA A 27 5.61 -0.51 22.34
N LEU A 28 4.74 0.01 23.20
CA LEU A 28 3.48 0.57 22.77
C LEU A 28 3.87 1.63 21.74
N VAL A 29 4.02 1.21 20.49
CA VAL A 29 3.95 2.12 19.35
C VAL A 29 2.57 2.71 19.47
N ASN A 30 2.57 3.93 19.97
CA ASN A 30 1.45 4.83 19.99
C ASN A 30 1.08 5.06 18.53
N ALA A 31 0.22 4.19 17.98
CA ALA A 31 -0.48 4.41 16.74
C ALA A 31 -1.41 5.60 17.01
N GLN A 32 -0.85 6.81 16.96
CA GLN A 32 -1.64 8.02 17.00
C GLN A 32 -2.66 7.92 15.86
N ASP A 33 -3.92 8.06 16.25
CA ASP A 33 -5.14 8.13 15.45
C ASP A 33 -4.99 9.02 14.21
N THR A 34 -4.31 8.51 13.19
CA THR A 34 -4.50 8.92 11.82
C THR A 34 -5.31 7.80 11.20
N ALA A 35 -6.60 8.09 10.98
CA ALA A 35 -7.51 7.14 10.35
C ALA A 35 -6.81 6.51 9.14
N PRO A 36 -6.87 5.17 8.99
CA PRO A 36 -6.29 4.51 7.83
C PRO A 36 -6.86 5.18 6.58
N LEU A 37 -6.01 5.47 5.58
CA LEU A 37 -6.47 5.96 4.29
C LEU A 37 -7.63 5.08 3.83
N SER A 38 -8.75 5.69 3.46
CA SER A 38 -9.92 4.92 3.04
C SER A 38 -9.56 4.09 1.80
N THR A 39 -10.25 2.97 1.61
CA THR A 39 -9.99 2.09 0.47
C THR A 39 -10.11 2.84 -0.87
N ASP A 40 -11.04 3.79 -0.98
CA ASP A 40 -11.22 4.61 -2.18
C ASP A 40 -10.03 5.54 -2.44
N ASP A 41 -9.51 6.16 -1.37
CA ASP A 41 -8.34 7.03 -1.42
C ASP A 41 -7.08 6.27 -1.84
N LEU A 42 -6.92 5.05 -1.32
CA LEU A 42 -5.83 4.15 -1.69
C LEU A 42 -5.95 3.74 -3.16
N VAL A 43 -7.15 3.37 -3.62
CA VAL A 43 -7.42 3.02 -5.02
C VAL A 43 -7.09 4.18 -5.96
N SER A 44 -7.44 5.41 -5.59
CA SER A 44 -7.11 6.63 -6.35
C SER A 44 -5.61 6.97 -6.35
N LEU A 45 -4.87 6.55 -5.32
CA LEU A 45 -3.44 6.82 -5.18
C LEU A 45 -2.58 5.81 -5.92
N VAL A 46 -2.86 4.51 -5.75
CA VAL A 46 -2.00 3.40 -6.21
C VAL A 46 -2.64 2.52 -7.28
N GLY A 47 -3.92 2.76 -7.60
CA GLY A 47 -4.68 1.96 -8.54
C GLY A 47 -5.42 0.80 -7.88
N ARG A 48 -6.62 0.50 -8.41
CA ARG A 48 -7.53 -0.52 -7.88
C ARG A 48 -6.91 -1.91 -7.84
N ALA A 49 -6.20 -2.30 -8.90
CA ALA A 49 -5.63 -3.63 -9.03
C ALA A 49 -4.63 -3.95 -7.91
N VAL A 50 -3.81 -2.99 -7.48
CA VAL A 50 -2.79 -3.21 -6.43
C VAL A 50 -3.45 -3.35 -5.05
N VAL A 51 -4.49 -2.57 -4.78
CA VAL A 51 -5.26 -2.67 -3.53
C VAL A 51 -6.04 -3.98 -3.46
N GLU A 52 -6.67 -4.38 -4.56
CA GLU A 52 -7.41 -5.65 -4.64
C GLU A 52 -6.47 -6.86 -4.56
N ASP A 53 -5.30 -6.82 -5.18
CA ASP A 53 -4.31 -7.92 -5.10
C ASP A 53 -3.85 -8.15 -3.65
N ALA A 54 -3.53 -7.08 -2.92
CA ALA A 54 -3.17 -7.18 -1.50
C ALA A 54 -4.34 -7.71 -0.64
N ALA A 55 -5.56 -7.22 -0.86
CA ALA A 55 -6.73 -7.70 -0.13
C ALA A 55 -7.07 -9.17 -0.45
N GLN A 56 -6.90 -9.60 -1.70
CA GLN A 56 -7.07 -10.99 -2.10
C GLN A 56 -5.99 -11.88 -1.50
N ALA A 57 -4.75 -11.41 -1.42
CA ALA A 57 -3.66 -12.16 -0.82
C ALA A 57 -3.88 -12.37 0.69
N ASP A 58 -4.37 -11.35 1.40
CA ASP A 58 -4.76 -11.46 2.82
C ASP A 58 -5.90 -12.47 3.01
N GLU A 59 -6.94 -12.43 2.17
CA GLU A 59 -8.02 -13.41 2.23
C GLU A 59 -7.53 -14.84 1.94
N ARG A 60 -6.53 -15.02 1.06
CA ARG A 60 -5.89 -16.33 0.83
C ARG A 60 -5.19 -16.83 2.09
N VAL A 61 -4.47 -15.96 2.81
CA VAL A 61 -3.86 -16.31 4.10
C VAL A 61 -4.93 -16.70 5.11
N ARG A 62 -6.01 -15.93 5.22
CA ARG A 62 -7.11 -16.22 6.15
C ARG A 62 -7.73 -17.59 5.87
N LYS A 63 -8.00 -17.90 4.60
CA LYS A 63 -8.53 -19.21 4.17
C LYS A 63 -7.55 -20.35 4.44
N ALA A 64 -6.28 -20.19 4.05
CA ALA A 64 -5.27 -21.22 4.28
C ALA A 64 -5.03 -21.47 5.78
N GLN A 65 -5.09 -20.42 6.60
CA GLN A 65 -4.99 -20.52 8.06
C GLN A 65 -6.18 -21.30 8.64
N ALA A 66 -7.40 -21.03 8.18
CA ALA A 66 -8.58 -21.77 8.61
C ALA A 66 -8.48 -23.27 8.26
N VAL A 67 -8.03 -23.60 7.05
CA VAL A 67 -7.78 -24.99 6.62
C VAL A 67 -6.69 -25.64 7.49
N TYR A 68 -5.59 -24.93 7.74
CA TYR A 68 -4.53 -25.43 8.60
C TYR A 68 -5.02 -25.71 10.03
N ASP A 69 -5.82 -24.81 10.60
CA ASP A 69 -6.36 -24.99 11.95
C ASP A 69 -7.38 -26.14 12.04
N GLU A 70 -8.15 -26.38 10.99
CA GLU A 70 -9.02 -27.56 10.88
C GLU A 70 -8.20 -28.85 10.82
N VAL A 71 -7.25 -28.93 9.89
CA VAL A 71 -6.40 -30.11 9.68
C VAL A 71 -5.50 -30.40 10.87
N ARG A 72 -5.01 -29.36 11.57
CA ARG A 72 -4.18 -29.52 12.78
C ARG A 72 -4.91 -30.23 13.91
N ARG A 73 -6.24 -30.13 14.00
CA ARG A 73 -7.04 -30.68 15.11
C ARG A 73 -7.31 -32.17 14.99
N GLY A 74 -7.23 -32.76 13.81
CA GLY A 74 -7.56 -34.17 13.61
C GLY A 74 -7.12 -34.81 12.30
N GLY A 75 -6.38 -34.08 11.46
CA GLY A 75 -5.87 -34.57 10.19
C GLY A 75 -4.61 -35.43 10.33
N THR A 76 -4.31 -36.19 9.29
CA THR A 76 -3.10 -37.03 9.24
C THR A 76 -1.83 -36.18 9.17
N PRO A 77 -0.66 -36.72 9.53
CA PRO A 77 0.61 -35.98 9.42
C PRO A 77 0.89 -35.46 8.01
N GLU A 78 0.44 -36.18 6.97
CA GLU A 78 0.60 -35.75 5.58
C GLU A 78 -0.32 -34.58 5.24
N GLN A 79 -1.60 -34.63 5.65
CA GLN A 79 -2.53 -33.52 5.49
C GLN A 79 -2.02 -32.26 6.20
N GLN A 80 -1.49 -32.41 7.42
CA GLN A 80 -0.91 -31.29 8.17
C GLN A 80 0.30 -30.67 7.45
N ARG A 81 1.17 -31.48 6.85
CA ARG A 81 2.31 -30.98 6.06
C ARG A 81 1.85 -30.21 4.83
N THR A 82 0.85 -30.71 4.10
CA THR A 82 0.29 -30.02 2.94
C THR A 82 -0.35 -28.70 3.33
N ALA A 83 -1.24 -28.72 4.34
CA ALA A 83 -1.89 -27.49 4.81
C ALA A 83 -0.89 -26.45 5.36
N ASN A 84 0.20 -26.90 6.00
CA ASN A 84 1.28 -26.00 6.44
C ASN A 84 2.00 -25.36 5.25
N ARG A 85 2.34 -26.15 4.22
CA ARG A 85 2.95 -25.63 2.99
C ARG A 85 2.05 -24.61 2.30
N ASP A 86 0.76 -24.90 2.19
CA ASP A 86 -0.21 -23.99 1.55
C ASP A 86 -0.33 -22.67 2.33
N LEU A 87 -0.35 -22.74 3.66
CA LEU A 87 -0.36 -21.57 4.53
C LEU A 87 0.93 -20.74 4.39
N GLU A 88 2.10 -21.39 4.35
CA GLU A 88 3.38 -20.72 4.15
C GLU A 88 3.42 -20.01 2.79
N GLN A 89 3.01 -20.68 1.72
CA GLN A 89 2.91 -20.09 0.39
C GLN A 89 1.94 -18.91 0.33
N ALA A 90 0.78 -19.01 0.99
CA ALA A 90 -0.17 -17.90 1.06
C ALA A 90 0.43 -16.69 1.79
N ARG A 91 1.17 -16.92 2.89
CA ARG A 91 1.84 -15.85 3.65
C ARG A 91 2.92 -15.15 2.84
N GLU A 92 3.72 -15.91 2.09
CA GLU A 92 4.73 -15.34 1.19
C GLU A 92 4.10 -14.47 0.10
N GLN A 93 3.00 -14.94 -0.51
CA GLN A 93 2.25 -14.17 -1.50
C GLN A 93 1.67 -12.87 -0.90
N CYS A 94 1.11 -12.94 0.31
CA CYS A 94 0.60 -11.77 1.01
C CYS A 94 1.69 -10.74 1.27
N ARG A 95 2.83 -11.18 1.81
CA ARG A 95 3.99 -10.30 2.05
C ARG A 95 4.47 -9.63 0.77
N TYR A 96 4.49 -10.35 -0.34
CA TYR A 96 4.89 -9.81 -1.64
C TYR A 96 3.88 -8.77 -2.17
N ALA A 97 2.58 -9.05 -2.06
CA ALA A 97 1.53 -8.11 -2.47
C ALA A 97 1.53 -6.84 -1.59
N GLU A 98 1.76 -6.97 -0.28
CA GLU A 98 1.92 -5.85 0.64
C GLU A 98 3.13 -4.98 0.29
N GLN A 99 4.28 -5.57 -0.03
CA GLN A 99 5.47 -4.83 -0.47
C GLN A 99 5.23 -4.05 -1.76
N LYS A 100 4.51 -4.65 -2.72
CA LYS A 100 4.07 -3.95 -3.93
C LYS A 100 3.16 -2.77 -3.61
N LEU A 101 2.18 -2.97 -2.74
CA LEU A 101 1.26 -1.92 -2.32
C LEU A 101 2.00 -0.77 -1.63
N ASP A 102 2.92 -1.08 -0.71
CA ASP A 102 3.73 -0.07 -0.04
C ASP A 102 4.65 0.67 -1.00
N THR A 103 5.28 -0.01 -1.96
CA THR A 103 6.08 0.63 -3.03
C THR A 103 5.22 1.57 -3.86
N ALA A 104 4.04 1.11 -4.30
CA ALA A 104 3.11 1.92 -5.07
C ALA A 104 2.61 3.14 -4.26
N ARG A 105 2.43 3.00 -2.94
CA ARG A 105 2.09 4.13 -2.05
C ARG A 105 3.20 5.16 -2.00
N VAL A 106 4.45 4.73 -1.83
CA VAL A 106 5.63 5.61 -1.87
C VAL A 106 5.63 6.43 -3.16
N GLU A 107 5.54 5.74 -4.31
CA GLU A 107 5.56 6.38 -5.62
C GLU A 107 4.36 7.32 -5.82
N GLY A 108 3.17 6.88 -5.41
CA GLY A 108 1.93 7.65 -5.51
C GLY A 108 1.98 8.95 -4.70
N ILE A 109 2.49 8.89 -3.47
CA ILE A 109 2.65 10.06 -2.60
C ILE A 109 3.73 10.97 -3.15
N ALA A 110 4.93 10.44 -3.47
CA ALA A 110 6.04 11.21 -4.01
C ALA A 110 5.63 12.01 -5.26
N ARG A 111 4.92 11.35 -6.20
CA ARG A 111 4.42 11.99 -7.43
C ARG A 111 3.43 13.12 -7.14
N LYS A 112 2.55 12.97 -6.15
CA LYS A 112 1.52 13.97 -5.83
C LYS A 112 2.06 15.11 -4.95
N SER A 113 3.00 14.82 -4.05
CA SER A 113 3.59 15.81 -3.15
C SER A 113 4.76 16.59 -3.77
N GLY A 114 5.32 16.09 -4.88
CA GLY A 114 6.56 16.62 -5.47
C GLY A 114 7.82 16.31 -4.64
N ARG A 115 7.72 15.41 -3.65
CA ARG A 115 8.87 14.98 -2.83
C ARG A 115 9.52 13.73 -3.43
N SER A 116 10.72 13.40 -2.98
CA SER A 116 11.41 12.19 -3.46
C SER A 116 10.85 10.91 -2.83
N PRO A 117 10.84 9.76 -3.54
CA PRO A 117 10.48 8.46 -2.96
C PRO A 117 11.29 8.11 -1.70
N ALA A 118 12.58 8.46 -1.68
CA ALA A 118 13.47 8.21 -0.54
C ALA A 118 13.05 8.97 0.72
N GLU A 119 12.52 10.19 0.56
CA GLU A 119 11.99 10.98 1.66
C GLU A 119 10.73 10.33 2.25
N ILE A 120 9.81 9.89 1.39
CA ILE A 120 8.58 9.17 1.81
C ILE A 120 8.93 7.85 2.50
N GLN A 121 9.91 7.10 1.98
CA GLN A 121 10.42 5.89 2.64
C GLN A 121 11.03 6.20 4.01
N SER A 122 11.75 7.32 4.14
CA SER A 122 12.33 7.75 5.42
C SER A 122 11.24 8.07 6.44
N MET A 123 10.15 8.73 6.01
CA MET A 123 8.98 8.94 6.86
C MET A 123 8.34 7.62 7.28
N ARG A 124 8.22 6.64 6.38
CA ARG A 124 7.71 5.31 6.73
C ARG A 124 8.63 4.56 7.70
N ALA A 125 9.94 4.64 7.50
CA ALA A 125 10.96 4.04 8.37
C ALA A 125 10.99 4.69 9.76
N SER A 126 10.58 5.96 9.88
CA SER A 126 10.42 6.64 11.18
C SER A 126 9.22 6.13 12.00
N GLY A 127 8.45 5.17 11.48
CA GLY A 127 7.26 4.62 12.12
C GLY A 127 5.98 5.40 11.81
N MET A 128 6.04 6.42 10.95
CA MET A 128 4.87 7.19 10.57
C MET A 128 3.88 6.33 9.77
N GLY A 129 2.60 6.42 10.13
CA GLY A 129 1.51 5.76 9.41
C GLY A 129 1.26 6.39 8.04
N TRP A 130 0.73 5.62 7.09
CA TRP A 130 0.44 6.13 5.74
C TRP A 130 -0.48 7.36 5.73
N GLY A 131 -1.45 7.43 6.64
CA GLY A 131 -2.34 8.59 6.79
C GLY A 131 -1.58 9.85 7.25
N ALA A 132 -0.71 9.70 8.26
CA ALA A 132 0.15 10.78 8.73
C ALA A 132 1.12 11.28 7.64
N ILE A 133 1.72 10.36 6.87
CA ILE A 133 2.58 10.70 5.73
C ILE A 133 1.79 11.46 4.67
N ALA A 134 0.59 11.01 4.31
CA ALA A 134 -0.24 11.69 3.32
C ALA A 134 -0.63 13.11 3.77
N ASN A 135 -0.94 13.30 5.05
CA ASN A 135 -1.25 14.60 5.62
C ASN A 135 -0.03 15.55 5.62
N GLU A 136 1.12 15.07 6.09
CA GLU A 136 2.38 15.82 6.15
C GLU A 136 2.91 16.23 4.76
N THR A 137 2.67 15.39 3.76
CA THR A 137 3.08 15.64 2.38
C THR A 137 2.08 16.49 1.59
N GLY A 138 0.95 16.87 2.21
CA GLY A 138 -0.11 17.64 1.57
C GLY A 138 -0.91 16.85 0.53
N VAL A 139 -0.71 15.52 0.45
CA VAL A 139 -1.45 14.63 -0.45
C VAL A 139 -2.76 14.24 0.25
N HIS A 140 -3.68 15.20 0.34
CA HIS A 140 -5.00 14.95 0.89
C HIS A 140 -5.86 14.25 -0.17
N PRO A 141 -6.37 13.04 0.10
CA PRO A 141 -7.07 12.29 -0.93
C PRO A 141 -8.39 12.96 -1.34
N SER A 142 -9.01 13.72 -0.42
CA SER A 142 -10.23 14.50 -0.66
C SER A 142 -10.03 15.73 -1.58
N VAL A 143 -8.79 16.16 -1.87
CA VAL A 143 -8.52 17.30 -2.76
C VAL A 143 -8.27 16.81 -4.20
N ASN A 144 -7.93 15.52 -4.38
CA ASN A 144 -7.64 14.95 -5.69
C ASN A 144 -8.86 14.51 -6.50
N ALA A 145 -10.06 14.47 -5.90
CA ALA A 145 -11.32 14.21 -6.60
C ALA A 145 -11.98 15.48 -7.19
N LYS A 146 -11.45 16.69 -6.89
CA LYS A 146 -12.03 17.97 -7.33
C LYS A 146 -11.02 18.87 -8.06
N GLY A 147 -10.22 18.26 -8.93
CA GLY A 147 -9.16 18.95 -9.65
C GLY A 147 -8.92 18.44 -11.07
N ASN A 148 -9.98 18.15 -11.84
CA ASN A 148 -9.89 18.04 -13.29
C ASN A 148 -10.98 18.87 -14.01
N ALA A 149 -11.36 19.98 -13.39
CA ALA A 149 -12.10 21.04 -14.07
C ALA A 149 -11.21 22.29 -14.08
N LYS A 150 -10.90 22.77 -15.29
CA LYS A 150 -10.39 24.11 -15.63
C LYS A 150 -8.87 24.26 -15.76
N SER A 151 -8.32 23.77 -16.87
CA SER A 151 -7.42 24.62 -17.66
C SER A 151 -8.27 25.43 -18.65
N SER A 152 -8.51 26.68 -18.28
CA SER A 152 -9.06 27.71 -19.15
C SER A 152 -8.03 28.07 -20.21
N GLY A 153 -8.09 27.42 -21.37
CA GLY A 153 -7.44 27.87 -22.60
C GLY A 153 -8.38 28.77 -23.40
N LYS A 154 -8.56 30.02 -22.96
CA LYS A 154 -9.23 31.07 -23.75
C LYS A 154 -8.27 31.55 -24.84
N GLY A 155 -8.13 30.76 -25.91
CA GLY A 155 -7.41 31.12 -27.13
C GLY A 155 -8.36 31.80 -28.11
N LYS A 156 -8.39 33.13 -28.06
CA LYS A 156 -9.09 34.01 -29.00
C LYS A 156 -8.26 34.05 -30.30
N GLY A 157 -8.77 33.49 -31.39
CA GLY A 157 -8.08 33.47 -32.67
C GLY A 157 -8.98 32.96 -33.79
N LYS A 158 -10.14 33.59 -33.99
CA LYS A 158 -10.91 33.42 -35.23
C LYS A 158 -10.33 34.39 -36.25
N SER A 159 -9.60 33.85 -37.22
CA SER A 159 -9.39 34.48 -38.52
C SER A 159 -10.77 34.84 -39.08
N ALA A 160 -10.97 36.13 -39.33
CA ALA A 160 -12.04 36.63 -40.17
C ALA A 160 -11.41 36.94 -41.53
N ASP A 161 -11.29 35.89 -42.34
CA ASP A 161 -11.22 36.02 -43.79
C ASP A 161 -12.21 34.97 -44.29
N ASP A 162 -13.42 35.41 -44.62
CA ASP A 162 -14.34 34.70 -45.49
C ASP A 162 -15.56 35.60 -45.77
N THR A 163 -15.43 36.32 -46.89
CA THR A 163 -16.41 36.33 -47.98
C THR A 163 -17.84 36.72 -47.63
N MET A 164 -18.11 38.01 -47.88
CA MET A 164 -19.42 38.60 -48.05
C MET A 164 -20.13 37.95 -49.26
N GLY A 165 -21.21 37.20 -49.01
CA GLY A 165 -21.93 36.46 -50.05
C GLY A 165 -23.41 36.29 -49.73
N THR A 166 -24.17 37.33 -50.09
CA THR A 166 -25.54 37.33 -50.62
C THR A 166 -26.62 36.40 -50.04
N ASP A 167 -27.68 37.06 -49.55
CA ASP A 167 -29.10 36.81 -49.85
C ASP A 167 -29.48 35.44 -50.43
N THR A 168 -30.44 34.77 -49.81
CA THR A 168 -31.75 34.43 -50.43
C THR A 168 -32.55 33.41 -49.57
N GLY A 169 -33.84 33.69 -49.36
CA GLY A 169 -34.90 32.69 -49.13
C GLY A 169 -35.22 32.35 -47.67
N LYS A 170 -36.25 32.91 -47.01
CA LYS A 170 -37.69 32.61 -47.19
C LYS A 170 -37.92 31.09 -47.19
N SER A 171 -38.44 30.48 -46.11
CA SER A 171 -39.89 30.23 -45.98
C SER A 171 -40.29 29.58 -44.64
N LYS A 172 -41.49 29.96 -44.18
CA LYS A 172 -42.30 29.36 -43.10
C LYS A 172 -42.76 27.93 -43.41
N ALA A 173 -42.87 27.08 -42.39
CA ALA A 173 -43.96 26.11 -42.12
C ALA A 173 -43.62 25.44 -40.77
N LYS A 174 -44.37 25.46 -39.64
CA LYS A 174 -45.78 25.27 -39.27
C LYS A 174 -46.34 23.86 -39.52
N GLY A 175 -46.45 23.07 -38.45
CA GLY A 175 -47.24 21.83 -38.26
C GLY A 175 -46.56 20.98 -37.18
N LYS A 176 -47.05 20.68 -35.96
CA LYS A 176 -48.37 20.39 -35.35
C LYS A 176 -48.96 19.02 -35.75
N GLY A 177 -49.04 18.12 -34.75
CA GLY A 177 -49.65 16.76 -34.78
C GLY A 177 -48.60 15.73 -34.36
N LYS A 178 -48.59 15.09 -33.18
CA LYS A 178 -49.62 14.40 -32.37
C LYS A 178 -50.20 13.17 -33.08
N GLN A 179 -49.62 12.01 -32.77
CA GLN A 179 -50.30 10.74 -32.49
C GLN A 179 -49.34 9.83 -31.73
#